data_AF-A0A0U1DJ69-F1
#
_entry.id   AF-A0A0U1DJ69-F1
#
_cell.length_a   1.000
_cell.length_b   1.000
_cell.length_c   1.000
_cell.angle_alpha   90.00
_cell.angle_beta   90.00
_cell.angle_gamma   90.00
#
_symmetry.space_group_name_H-M   'P 1'
#
loop_
_entity.id
_entity.type
_entity.pdbx_description
1 polymer ?
#
loop_
_entity_poly.entity_id
_entity_poly.type
_entity_poly.pdbx_seq_one_letter_code
_entity_poly.pdbx_strand_id
1 'polypeptide(L)'
;MLIAGAGAGGLATSALLARHGVRSLLVEKRNEVFIYPKARNLSFRSLEILRGLGLSDEVHAVADHVSALMVRPALNSPEEKPAIDVNAVFAGLDALSPEPAAQYCPQSRLEPILLAETRRRGGEVRYGTELASLQQDETGVTAVVRDRGSGKSETVRADYLVGADGVHSPVRNRLGITTSGHGALPIYVVFIYFRGPWTKFVSQLADGDGVQVKNADVDGIFLLVDGDLGMFITMYFPGRGETADQFTPQRCRDLLTKAIGEPIDIDVIEVAAWQPYEQVADQFQCGRVFLVGDSAHTMPPFKAGGANTAIQSAHNLAWKLAAVLDGTADPALLQTYHAERHSVGGSRPGSR
;
A
#
# COMPACT_ATOMS: atom_id res chain seq x y z
N MET A 1 -20.24 -2.00 -11.43
CA MET A 1 -19.11 -1.15 -10.96
C MET A 1 -17.85 -1.42 -11.76
N LEU A 2 -17.04 -0.40 -12.05
CA LEU A 2 -15.67 -0.55 -12.57
C LEU A 2 -14.66 -0.03 -11.53
N ILE A 3 -13.57 -0.75 -11.29
CA ILE A 3 -12.50 -0.38 -10.37
C ILE A 3 -11.17 -0.41 -11.14
N ALA A 4 -10.38 0.65 -11.05
CA ALA A 4 -9.06 0.73 -11.68
C ALA A 4 -7.96 0.66 -10.60
N GLY A 5 -7.20 -0.42 -10.59
CA GLY A 5 -6.09 -0.69 -9.67
C GLY A 5 -6.38 -1.80 -8.65
N ALA A 6 -5.51 -2.80 -8.58
CA ALA A 6 -5.55 -3.93 -7.64
C ALA A 6 -4.57 -3.75 -6.48
N GLY A 7 -4.47 -2.55 -5.92
CA GLY A 7 -3.83 -2.36 -4.61
C GLY A 7 -4.81 -2.65 -3.47
N ALA A 8 -4.34 -2.57 -2.22
CA ALA A 8 -5.18 -2.75 -1.03
C ALA A 8 -6.52 -1.99 -1.08
N GLY A 9 -6.54 -0.73 -1.54
CA GLY A 9 -7.77 0.05 -1.67
C GLY A 9 -8.76 -0.48 -2.71
N GLY A 10 -8.28 -0.85 -3.89
CA GLY A 10 -9.13 -1.36 -4.98
C GLY A 10 -9.68 -2.76 -4.69
N LEU A 11 -8.81 -3.66 -4.20
CA LEU A 11 -9.22 -5.01 -3.81
C LEU A 11 -10.17 -5.00 -2.62
N ALA A 12 -9.92 -4.16 -1.60
CA ALA A 12 -10.86 -3.98 -0.49
C ALA A 12 -12.21 -3.43 -0.99
N THR A 13 -12.20 -2.44 -1.88
CA THR A 13 -13.42 -1.89 -2.49
C THR A 13 -14.21 -3.00 -3.20
N SER A 14 -13.54 -3.84 -3.99
CA SER A 14 -14.19 -4.93 -4.72
C SER A 14 -14.78 -5.98 -3.78
N ALA A 15 -14.03 -6.42 -2.76
CA ALA A 15 -14.51 -7.40 -1.78
C ALA A 15 -15.72 -6.86 -0.98
N LEU A 16 -15.68 -5.59 -0.57
CA LEU A 16 -16.76 -4.94 0.16
C LEU A 16 -18.01 -4.73 -0.69
N LEU A 17 -17.87 -4.32 -1.95
CA LEU A 17 -18.99 -4.23 -2.90
C LEU A 17 -19.64 -5.61 -3.09
N ALA A 18 -18.82 -6.65 -3.26
CA ALA A 18 -19.32 -8.01 -3.43
C ALA A 18 -20.04 -8.54 -2.17
N ARG A 19 -19.62 -8.14 -0.96
CA ARG A 19 -20.36 -8.41 0.28
C ARG A 19 -21.78 -7.82 0.27
N HIS A 20 -21.96 -6.68 -0.39
CA HIS A 20 -23.27 -6.05 -0.58
C HIS A 20 -24.01 -6.49 -1.86
N GLY A 21 -23.54 -7.54 -2.54
CA GLY A 21 -24.18 -8.06 -3.75
C GLY A 21 -23.94 -7.21 -5.01
N VAL A 22 -23.04 -6.23 -4.96
CA VAL A 22 -22.72 -5.36 -6.10
C VAL A 22 -21.63 -6.01 -6.95
N ARG A 23 -21.93 -6.24 -8.24
CA ARG A 23 -20.95 -6.76 -9.21
C ARG A 23 -19.93 -5.68 -9.59
N SER A 24 -18.66 -6.05 -9.54
CA SER A 24 -17.52 -5.23 -9.95
C SER A 24 -16.63 -5.94 -10.97
N LEU A 25 -16.14 -5.16 -11.93
CA LEU A 25 -14.96 -5.47 -12.73
C LEU A 25 -13.79 -4.64 -12.18
N LEU A 26 -12.72 -5.30 -11.76
CA LEU A 26 -11.46 -4.66 -11.37
C LEU A 26 -10.42 -4.91 -12.46
N VAL A 27 -9.76 -3.84 -12.92
CA VAL A 27 -8.65 -3.91 -13.88
C VAL A 27 -7.35 -3.44 -13.26
N GLU A 28 -6.25 -4.15 -13.53
CA GLU A 28 -4.91 -3.87 -13.03
C GLU A 28 -3.87 -3.99 -14.15
N LYS A 29 -3.04 -2.96 -14.30
CA LYS A 29 -2.01 -2.88 -15.35
C LYS A 29 -0.84 -3.85 -15.13
N ARG A 30 -0.54 -4.21 -13.89
CA ARG A 30 0.47 -5.24 -13.55
C ARG A 30 -0.01 -6.61 -14.00
N ASN A 31 0.91 -7.47 -14.41
CA ASN A 31 0.58 -8.83 -14.85
C ASN A 31 0.31 -9.79 -13.68
N GLU A 32 0.82 -9.46 -12.49
CA GLU A 32 0.75 -10.30 -11.31
C GLU A 32 0.61 -9.47 -10.01
N VAL A 33 0.30 -10.17 -8.92
CA VAL A 33 0.18 -9.58 -7.58
C VAL A 33 1.53 -9.08 -7.10
N PHE A 34 1.53 -8.02 -6.29
CA PHE A 34 2.77 -7.44 -5.80
C PHE A 34 3.45 -8.35 -4.77
N ILE A 35 4.73 -8.66 -4.98
CA ILE A 35 5.47 -9.59 -4.12
C ILE A 35 6.28 -8.90 -3.01
N TYR A 36 6.53 -7.59 -3.10
CA TYR A 36 7.38 -6.91 -2.11
C TYR A 36 6.58 -6.36 -0.90
N PRO A 37 7.16 -6.37 0.32
CA PRO A 37 6.51 -5.91 1.53
C PRO A 37 6.43 -4.36 1.54
N LYS A 38 5.38 -3.80 0.94
CA LYS A 38 5.03 -2.36 0.97
C LYS A 38 4.55 -1.93 2.35
N ALA A 39 3.27 -1.59 2.52
CA ALA A 39 2.70 -1.36 3.84
C ALA A 39 2.74 -2.67 4.63
N ARG A 40 3.23 -2.61 5.87
CA ARG A 40 3.58 -3.79 6.68
C ARG A 40 2.57 -4.11 7.78
N ASN A 41 1.98 -3.10 8.40
CA ASN A 41 1.10 -3.28 9.56
C ASN A 41 -0.33 -2.83 9.24
N LEU A 42 -1.30 -3.63 9.66
CA LEU A 42 -2.71 -3.28 9.71
C LEU A 42 -3.07 -2.79 11.11
N SER A 43 -3.90 -1.76 11.20
CA SER A 43 -4.47 -1.31 12.48
C SER A 43 -5.74 -2.09 12.81
N PHE A 44 -6.14 -2.08 14.10
CA PHE A 44 -7.40 -2.69 14.54
C PHE A 44 -8.60 -2.30 13.65
N ARG A 45 -8.64 -1.06 13.15
CA ARG A 45 -9.79 -0.59 12.34
C ARG A 45 -9.85 -1.29 10.99
N SER A 46 -8.71 -1.58 10.38
CA SER A 46 -8.65 -2.35 9.14
C SER A 46 -8.95 -3.82 9.40
N LEU A 47 -8.43 -4.37 10.51
CA LEU A 47 -8.71 -5.74 10.92
C LEU A 47 -10.21 -5.95 11.19
N GLU A 48 -10.90 -5.00 11.84
CA GLU A 48 -12.35 -5.03 12.06
C GLU A 48 -13.14 -5.08 10.74
N ILE A 49 -12.67 -4.35 9.73
CA ILE A 49 -13.28 -4.36 8.39
C ILE A 49 -13.10 -5.72 7.72
N LEU A 50 -11.90 -6.30 7.83
CA LEU A 50 -11.58 -7.64 7.30
C LEU A 50 -12.35 -8.74 8.05
N ARG A 51 -12.51 -8.62 9.37
CA ARG A 51 -13.39 -9.45 10.18
C ARG A 51 -14.84 -9.36 9.70
N GLY A 52 -15.31 -8.17 9.37
CA GLY A 52 -16.63 -7.97 8.75
C GLY A 52 -16.80 -8.71 7.42
N LEU A 53 -15.73 -8.87 6.65
CA LEU A 53 -15.72 -9.67 5.42
C LEU A 53 -15.66 -11.20 5.68
N GLY A 54 -15.43 -11.62 6.92
CA GLY A 54 -15.21 -13.02 7.28
C GLY A 54 -13.77 -13.50 7.05
N LEU A 55 -12.81 -12.57 6.95
CA LEU A 55 -11.41 -12.86 6.62
C LEU A 55 -10.47 -12.89 7.84
N SER A 56 -11.00 -12.80 9.06
CA SER A 56 -10.20 -12.74 10.29
C SER A 56 -9.27 -13.94 10.43
N ASP A 57 -9.78 -15.16 10.28
CA ASP A 57 -8.96 -16.39 10.38
C ASP A 57 -7.86 -16.45 9.31
N GLU A 58 -8.18 -16.12 8.05
CA GLU A 58 -7.20 -16.10 6.95
C GLU A 58 -6.11 -15.05 7.17
N VAL A 59 -6.47 -13.88 7.70
CA VAL A 59 -5.52 -12.78 7.99
C VAL A 59 -4.64 -13.14 9.17
N HIS A 60 -5.21 -13.61 10.29
CA HIS A 60 -4.41 -13.98 11.47
C HIS A 60 -3.53 -15.20 11.23
N ALA A 61 -3.92 -16.12 10.34
CA ALA A 61 -3.09 -17.27 9.98
C ALA A 61 -1.79 -16.88 9.24
N VAL A 62 -1.75 -15.70 8.61
CA VAL A 62 -0.56 -15.19 7.91
C VAL A 62 0.08 -13.99 8.61
N ALA A 63 -0.43 -13.62 9.79
CA ALA A 63 -0.04 -12.42 10.51
C ALA A 63 0.45 -12.81 11.91
N ASP A 64 1.77 -12.81 12.08
CA ASP A 64 2.42 -13.55 13.16
C ASP A 64 2.56 -12.71 14.46
N HIS A 65 2.68 -11.38 14.34
CA HIS A 65 2.87 -10.43 15.45
C HIS A 65 2.84 -8.97 14.96
N VAL A 66 3.13 -7.98 15.82
CA VAL A 66 3.47 -6.62 15.36
C VAL A 66 4.95 -6.56 15.02
N SER A 67 5.29 -6.22 13.77
CA SER A 67 6.69 -6.12 13.33
C SER A 67 7.54 -5.26 14.27
N ALA A 68 8.63 -5.82 14.77
CA ALA A 68 9.60 -5.12 15.60
C ALA A 68 10.72 -4.52 14.75
N LEU A 69 11.37 -3.48 15.28
CA LEU A 69 12.58 -2.92 14.69
C LEU A 69 13.69 -2.95 15.76
N MET A 70 14.76 -3.68 15.47
CA MET A 70 15.94 -3.76 16.32
C MET A 70 17.04 -2.87 15.76
N VAL A 71 17.89 -2.31 16.61
CA VAL A 71 19.06 -1.54 16.21
C VAL A 71 20.32 -2.37 16.47
N ARG A 72 21.14 -2.55 15.44
CA ARG A 72 22.45 -3.20 15.53
C ARG A 72 23.53 -2.35 14.83
N PRO A 73 24.79 -2.39 15.29
CA PRO A 73 25.90 -1.80 14.53
C PRO A 73 26.16 -2.47 13.17
N ALA A 74 25.96 -3.78 13.11
CA ALA A 74 26.03 -4.63 11.90
C ALA A 74 25.16 -5.88 12.13
N LEU A 75 24.74 -6.58 11.08
CA LEU A 75 23.87 -7.77 11.24
C LEU A 75 24.56 -8.89 12.04
N ASN A 76 25.86 -9.09 11.84
CA ASN A 76 26.65 -10.08 12.58
C ASN A 76 27.02 -9.64 14.02
N SER A 77 26.64 -8.43 14.43
CA SER A 77 26.94 -7.93 15.77
C SER A 77 26.09 -8.65 16.82
N PRO A 78 26.68 -9.05 17.97
CA PRO A 78 25.92 -9.53 19.11
C PRO A 78 25.19 -8.40 19.86
N GLU A 79 25.54 -7.13 19.58
CA GLU A 79 24.89 -5.98 20.20
C GLU A 79 23.55 -5.69 19.53
N GLU A 80 22.48 -5.72 20.33
CA GLU A 80 21.11 -5.46 19.87
C GLU A 80 20.33 -4.64 20.90
N LYS A 81 19.54 -3.67 20.43
CA LYS A 81 18.59 -2.90 21.26
C LYS A 81 17.29 -2.69 20.49
N PRO A 82 16.12 -2.71 21.13
CA PRO A 82 14.87 -2.34 20.46
C PRO A 82 14.92 -0.87 20.03
N ALA A 83 14.53 -0.58 18.78
CA ALA A 83 14.43 0.79 18.26
C ALA A 83 13.25 1.54 18.89
N ILE A 84 12.14 0.83 19.09
CA ILE A 84 10.91 1.30 19.72
C ILE A 84 10.33 0.15 20.54
N ASP A 85 9.83 0.44 21.74
CA ASP A 85 9.01 -0.51 22.50
C ASP A 85 7.57 -0.47 21.97
N VAL A 86 7.28 -1.38 21.03
CA VAL A 86 5.98 -1.50 20.37
C VAL A 86 4.87 -1.84 21.36
N ASN A 87 5.16 -2.66 22.37
CA ASN A 87 4.18 -3.02 23.39
C ASN A 87 3.79 -1.80 24.23
N ALA A 88 4.77 -0.96 24.59
CA ALA A 88 4.48 0.30 25.27
C ALA A 88 3.67 1.28 24.39
N VAL A 89 3.91 1.32 23.07
CA VAL A 89 3.16 2.20 22.15
C VAL A 89 1.68 1.83 22.06
N PHE A 90 1.37 0.52 22.10
CA PHE A 90 -0.01 0.03 21.95
C PHE A 90 -0.66 -0.40 23.27
N ALA A 91 0.04 -0.24 24.41
CA ALA A 91 -0.46 -0.59 25.73
C ALA A 91 -1.80 0.10 26.03
N GLY A 92 -2.79 -0.69 26.47
CA GLY A 92 -4.12 -0.18 26.86
C GLY A 92 -5.09 0.00 25.69
N LEU A 93 -4.70 -0.31 24.46
CA LEU A 93 -5.62 -0.33 23.31
C LEU A 93 -6.35 -1.66 23.14
N ASP A 94 -5.93 -2.72 23.83
CA ASP A 94 -6.48 -4.08 23.72
C ASP A 94 -7.98 -4.16 24.08
N ALA A 95 -8.48 -3.21 24.87
CA ALA A 95 -9.89 -3.14 25.26
C ALA A 95 -10.76 -2.34 24.27
N LEU A 96 -10.17 -1.67 23.28
CA LEU A 96 -10.90 -0.78 22.36
C LEU A 96 -11.53 -1.54 21.18
N SER A 97 -11.03 -2.72 20.86
CA SER A 97 -11.43 -3.51 19.70
C SER A 97 -11.34 -5.00 20.02
N PRO A 98 -12.18 -5.86 19.42
CA PRO A 98 -11.97 -7.30 19.44
C PRO A 98 -10.75 -7.75 18.61
N GLU A 99 -10.18 -6.85 17.80
CA GLU A 99 -8.98 -7.07 16.98
C GLU A 99 -7.73 -6.50 17.66
N PRO A 100 -6.53 -7.09 17.45
CA PRO A 100 -5.30 -6.55 18.02
C PRO A 100 -5.03 -5.13 17.52
N ALA A 101 -4.40 -4.31 18.37
CA ALA A 101 -4.20 -2.89 18.09
C ALA A 101 -3.47 -2.63 16.76
N ALA A 102 -2.50 -3.48 16.46
CA ALA A 102 -1.86 -3.60 15.16
C ALA A 102 -1.49 -5.07 14.91
N GLN A 103 -1.28 -5.42 13.64
CA GLN A 103 -0.74 -6.73 13.26
C GLN A 103 0.06 -6.63 11.97
N TYR A 104 1.18 -7.34 11.87
CA TYR A 104 1.98 -7.45 10.67
C TYR A 104 1.22 -8.29 9.65
N CYS A 105 0.76 -7.64 8.58
CA CYS A 105 0.13 -8.27 7.44
C CYS A 105 0.54 -7.42 6.23
N PRO A 106 1.67 -7.75 5.58
CA PRO A 106 2.17 -6.96 4.48
C PRO A 106 1.23 -7.05 3.28
N GLN A 107 1.25 -6.05 2.40
CA GLN A 107 0.42 -6.06 1.19
C GLN A 107 0.59 -7.33 0.35
N SER A 108 1.79 -7.92 0.31
CA SER A 108 2.07 -9.18 -0.39
C SER A 108 1.28 -10.37 0.16
N ARG A 109 0.85 -10.34 1.42
CA ARG A 109 -0.03 -11.34 2.04
C ARG A 109 -1.50 -10.94 1.98
N LEU A 110 -1.80 -9.65 2.17
CA LEU A 110 -3.18 -9.14 2.17
C LEU A 110 -3.82 -9.12 0.78
N GLU A 111 -3.10 -8.69 -0.26
CA GLU A 111 -3.66 -8.57 -1.61
C GLU A 111 -4.15 -9.92 -2.15
N PRO A 112 -3.42 -11.06 -2.01
CA PRO A 112 -3.94 -12.38 -2.36
C PRO A 112 -5.23 -12.77 -1.64
N ILE A 113 -5.34 -12.48 -0.34
CA ILE A 113 -6.54 -12.79 0.46
C ILE A 113 -7.75 -12.02 -0.10
N LEU A 114 -7.61 -10.71 -0.31
CA LEU A 114 -8.69 -9.87 -0.85
C LEU A 114 -9.04 -10.24 -2.31
N LEU A 115 -8.05 -10.65 -3.11
CA LEU A 115 -8.26 -11.14 -4.46
C LEU A 115 -9.06 -12.45 -4.46
N ALA A 116 -8.68 -13.41 -3.62
CA ALA A 116 -9.39 -14.67 -3.46
C ALA A 116 -10.83 -14.43 -3.02
N GLU A 117 -11.05 -13.55 -2.04
CA GLU A 117 -12.39 -13.19 -1.56
C GLU A 117 -13.24 -12.52 -2.63
N THR A 118 -12.65 -11.58 -3.39
CA THR A 118 -13.35 -10.92 -4.51
C THR A 118 -13.85 -11.95 -5.51
N ARG A 119 -13.00 -12.91 -5.90
CA ARG A 119 -13.37 -13.98 -6.84
C ARG A 119 -14.39 -14.94 -6.26
N ARG A 120 -14.24 -15.31 -4.98
CA ARG A 120 -15.17 -16.19 -4.25
C ARG A 120 -16.60 -15.63 -4.24
N ARG A 121 -16.74 -14.30 -4.19
CA ARG A 121 -18.03 -13.60 -4.25
C ARG A 121 -18.49 -13.23 -5.67
N GLY A 122 -17.81 -13.71 -6.71
CA GLY A 122 -18.20 -13.51 -8.11
C GLY A 122 -17.76 -12.17 -8.71
N GLY A 123 -16.88 -11.43 -8.05
CA GLY A 123 -16.23 -10.25 -8.63
C GLY A 123 -15.19 -10.65 -9.68
N GLU A 124 -15.10 -9.86 -10.75
CA GLU A 124 -14.15 -10.10 -11.83
C GLU A 124 -12.88 -9.27 -11.64
N VAL A 125 -11.70 -9.90 -11.77
CA VAL A 125 -10.41 -9.21 -11.65
C VAL A 125 -9.50 -9.58 -12.82
N ARG A 126 -9.11 -8.57 -13.61
CA ARG A 126 -8.24 -8.70 -14.78
C ARG A 126 -6.90 -8.02 -14.55
N TYR A 127 -5.86 -8.83 -14.36
CA TYR A 127 -4.46 -8.37 -14.40
C TYR A 127 -4.01 -8.20 -15.86
N GLY A 128 -2.92 -7.46 -16.08
CA GLY A 128 -2.43 -7.11 -17.42
C GLY A 128 -3.35 -6.16 -18.19
N THR A 129 -4.37 -5.58 -17.55
CA THR A 129 -5.40 -4.76 -18.19
C THR A 129 -5.38 -3.34 -17.60
N GLU A 130 -5.16 -2.32 -18.43
CA GLU A 130 -5.12 -0.93 -17.99
C GLU A 130 -6.40 -0.16 -18.36
N LEU A 131 -6.78 0.82 -17.54
CA LEU A 131 -7.80 1.81 -17.90
C LEU A 131 -7.17 2.88 -18.80
N ALA A 132 -7.46 2.80 -20.10
CA ALA A 132 -6.89 3.66 -21.14
C ALA A 132 -7.60 5.02 -21.27
N SER A 133 -8.93 5.04 -21.13
CA SER A 133 -9.71 6.28 -21.10
C SER A 133 -11.03 6.10 -20.36
N LEU A 134 -11.64 7.21 -19.98
CA LEU A 134 -12.97 7.24 -19.37
C LEU A 134 -13.72 8.50 -19.82
N GLN A 135 -15.03 8.37 -19.96
CA GLN A 135 -16.00 9.45 -20.12
C GLN A 135 -17.22 9.11 -19.25
N GLN A 136 -17.95 10.12 -18.81
CA GLN A 136 -19.16 9.93 -18.01
C GLN A 136 -20.29 10.81 -18.51
N ASP A 137 -21.51 10.36 -18.28
CA ASP A 137 -22.75 11.07 -18.55
C ASP A 137 -23.71 10.91 -17.34
N GLU A 138 -24.94 11.39 -17.49
CA GLU A 138 -25.94 11.37 -16.43
C GLU A 138 -26.28 9.96 -15.93
N THR A 139 -26.07 8.93 -16.74
CA THR A 139 -26.50 7.55 -16.46
C THR A 139 -25.34 6.60 -16.11
N GLY A 140 -24.08 6.98 -16.37
CA GLY A 140 -22.96 6.08 -16.11
C GLY A 140 -21.60 6.58 -16.59
N VAL A 141 -20.63 5.68 -16.51
CA VAL A 141 -19.25 5.83 -16.97
C VAL A 141 -18.99 4.86 -18.11
N THR A 142 -18.51 5.36 -19.24
CA THR A 142 -17.98 4.57 -20.37
C THR A 142 -16.46 4.61 -20.30
N ALA A 143 -15.85 3.45 -20.09
CA ALA A 143 -14.41 3.28 -19.95
C ALA A 143 -13.86 2.43 -21.09
N VAL A 144 -12.67 2.77 -21.59
CA VAL A 144 -11.90 1.90 -22.46
C VAL A 144 -10.83 1.24 -21.62
N VAL A 145 -10.85 -0.09 -21.55
CA VAL A 145 -9.78 -0.87 -20.91
C VAL A 145 -9.00 -1.61 -21.99
N ARG A 146 -7.70 -1.78 -21.75
CA ARG A 146 -6.76 -2.31 -22.74
C ARG A 146 -5.94 -3.43 -22.12
N ASP A 147 -5.98 -4.59 -22.76
CA ASP A 147 -5.07 -5.69 -22.47
C ASP A 147 -3.66 -5.32 -22.96
N ARG A 148 -2.69 -5.31 -22.05
CA ARG A 148 -1.31 -4.85 -22.33
C ARG A 148 -0.48 -5.88 -23.09
N GLY A 149 -0.85 -7.16 -23.05
CA GLY A 149 -0.14 -8.21 -23.78
C GLY A 149 -0.48 -8.22 -25.27
N SER A 150 -1.77 -8.14 -25.59
CA SER A 150 -2.31 -8.18 -26.95
C SER A 150 -2.55 -6.79 -27.57
N GLY A 151 -2.60 -5.73 -26.74
CA GLY A 151 -2.97 -4.38 -27.17
C GLY A 151 -4.47 -4.19 -27.48
N LYS A 152 -5.28 -5.25 -27.37
CA LYS A 152 -6.71 -5.19 -27.63
C LYS A 152 -7.40 -4.32 -26.60
N SER A 153 -8.31 -3.47 -27.09
CA SER A 153 -9.11 -2.58 -26.24
C SER A 153 -10.57 -3.00 -26.28
N GLU A 154 -11.26 -2.88 -25.16
CA GLU A 154 -12.69 -3.12 -25.01
C GLU A 154 -13.34 -1.93 -24.32
N THR A 155 -14.62 -1.71 -24.61
CA THR A 155 -15.43 -0.66 -23.97
C THR A 155 -16.29 -1.29 -22.88
N VAL A 156 -16.18 -0.76 -21.66
CA VAL A 156 -16.94 -1.16 -20.48
C VAL A 156 -17.88 -0.03 -20.09
N ARG A 157 -19.18 -0.35 -19.93
CA ARG A 157 -20.18 0.54 -19.35
C ARG A 157 -20.43 0.15 -17.89
N ALA A 158 -20.37 1.11 -16.98
CA ALA A 158 -20.64 0.91 -15.56
C ALA A 158 -21.41 2.10 -14.97
N ASP A 159 -22.21 1.88 -13.93
CA ASP A 159 -22.95 2.96 -13.26
C ASP A 159 -22.02 3.97 -12.55
N TYR A 160 -20.89 3.47 -12.02
CA TYR A 160 -19.86 4.24 -11.35
C TYR A 160 -18.47 3.61 -11.56
N LEU A 161 -17.42 4.43 -11.39
CA LEU A 161 -16.01 4.05 -11.44
C LEU A 161 -15.29 4.42 -10.14
N VAL A 162 -14.43 3.53 -9.64
CA VAL A 162 -13.51 3.81 -8.53
C VAL A 162 -12.06 3.78 -9.03
N GLY A 163 -11.39 4.93 -8.96
CA GLY A 163 -9.96 5.06 -9.21
C GLY A 163 -9.18 4.70 -7.95
N ALA A 164 -8.53 3.54 -7.95
CA ALA A 164 -7.62 3.04 -6.92
C ALA A 164 -6.21 2.80 -7.53
N ASP A 165 -5.83 3.66 -8.45
CA ASP A 165 -4.74 3.53 -9.43
C ASP A 165 -3.42 4.21 -9.00
N GLY A 166 -3.31 4.56 -7.72
CA GLY A 166 -2.05 4.96 -7.06
C GLY A 166 -1.72 6.45 -7.10
N VAL A 167 -0.54 6.80 -6.58
CA VAL A 167 -0.07 8.20 -6.41
C VAL A 167 -0.10 9.02 -7.71
N HIS A 168 0.21 8.40 -8.84
CA HIS A 168 0.20 9.03 -10.18
C HIS A 168 -1.11 8.75 -10.95
N SER A 169 -2.23 8.63 -10.24
CA SER A 169 -3.57 8.26 -10.74
C SER A 169 -3.91 8.85 -12.12
N PRO A 170 -3.92 8.02 -13.18
CA PRO A 170 -4.48 8.42 -14.46
C PRO A 170 -5.97 8.81 -14.39
N VAL A 171 -6.76 8.22 -13.49
CA VAL A 171 -8.17 8.59 -13.28
C VAL A 171 -8.27 10.04 -12.78
N ARG A 172 -7.55 10.39 -11.71
CA ARG A 172 -7.54 11.75 -11.15
C ARG A 172 -7.13 12.78 -12.20
N ASN A 173 -6.06 12.50 -12.95
CA ASN A 173 -5.55 13.40 -13.98
C ASN A 173 -6.57 13.63 -15.11
N ARG A 174 -7.25 12.58 -15.58
CA ARG A 174 -8.27 12.70 -16.65
C ARG A 174 -9.50 13.49 -16.23
N LEU A 175 -9.82 13.47 -14.95
CA LEU A 175 -10.92 14.27 -14.38
C LEU A 175 -10.52 15.74 -14.13
N GLY A 176 -9.24 16.09 -14.33
CA GLY A 176 -8.74 17.44 -14.03
C GLY A 176 -8.75 17.75 -12.53
N ILE A 177 -8.77 16.74 -11.66
CA ILE A 177 -8.76 16.94 -10.21
C ILE A 177 -7.33 17.26 -9.76
N THR A 178 -7.15 18.44 -9.17
CA THR A 178 -5.88 18.90 -8.61
C THR A 178 -5.63 18.29 -7.22
N THR A 179 -4.40 18.47 -6.72
CA THR A 179 -3.99 18.00 -5.40
C THR A 179 -3.35 19.12 -4.59
N SER A 180 -3.67 19.18 -3.30
CA SER A 180 -3.06 20.06 -2.30
C SER A 180 -2.07 19.29 -1.42
N GLY A 181 -1.00 19.94 -0.95
CA GLY A 181 0.00 19.34 -0.05
C GLY A 181 1.44 19.73 -0.40
N HIS A 182 2.41 19.05 0.21
CA HIS A 182 3.83 19.29 -0.05
C HIS A 182 4.35 18.60 -1.31
N GLY A 183 3.57 17.70 -1.91
CA GLY A 183 3.98 16.93 -3.07
C GLY A 183 5.11 15.95 -2.71
N ALA A 184 6.12 15.85 -3.57
CA ALA A 184 7.30 15.03 -3.29
C ALA A 184 8.09 15.63 -2.12
N LEU A 185 8.28 14.85 -1.06
CA LEU A 185 9.05 15.29 0.09
C LEU A 185 10.55 15.14 -0.19
N PRO A 186 11.41 15.99 0.42
CA PRO A 186 12.86 15.94 0.27
C PRO A 186 13.47 14.79 1.09
N ILE A 187 12.86 13.61 1.01
CA ILE A 187 13.29 12.35 1.61
C ILE A 187 13.59 11.42 0.45
N TYR A 188 14.86 11.07 0.28
CA TYR A 188 15.32 10.32 -0.87
C TYR A 188 15.79 8.94 -0.42
N VAL A 189 15.04 7.91 -0.80
CA VAL A 189 15.22 6.54 -0.34
C VAL A 189 15.74 5.68 -1.49
N VAL A 190 16.60 4.72 -1.18
CA VAL A 190 17.01 3.65 -2.08
C VAL A 190 16.67 2.32 -1.42
N PHE A 191 15.93 1.49 -2.16
CA PHE A 191 15.70 0.08 -1.85
C PHE A 191 16.74 -0.75 -2.61
N ILE A 192 17.47 -1.59 -1.89
CA ILE A 192 18.45 -2.53 -2.44
C ILE A 192 17.92 -3.94 -2.16
N TYR A 193 17.48 -4.64 -3.20
CA TYR A 193 17.09 -6.04 -3.12
C TYR A 193 18.28 -6.92 -3.47
N PHE A 194 18.55 -7.92 -2.64
CA PHE A 194 19.72 -8.77 -2.81
C PHE A 194 19.48 -10.19 -2.31
N ARG A 195 20.17 -11.17 -2.91
CA ARG A 195 20.26 -12.54 -2.41
C ARG A 195 21.62 -12.80 -1.78
N GLY A 196 21.65 -13.64 -0.75
CA GLY A 196 22.89 -14.09 -0.12
C GLY A 196 22.67 -14.90 1.15
N PRO A 197 23.73 -15.50 1.72
CA PRO A 197 23.64 -16.37 2.89
C PRO A 197 23.59 -15.55 4.21
N TRP A 198 22.74 -14.52 4.27
CA TRP A 198 22.63 -13.61 5.42
C TRP A 198 21.68 -14.14 6.52
N THR A 199 20.87 -15.16 6.23
CA THR A 199 19.86 -15.71 7.15
C THR A 199 20.47 -16.14 8.50
N LYS A 200 21.71 -16.62 8.51
CA LYS A 200 22.45 -17.00 9.71
C LYS A 200 22.63 -15.85 10.73
N PHE A 201 22.62 -14.59 10.29
CA PHE A 201 22.79 -13.42 11.18
C PHE A 201 21.49 -12.93 11.80
N VAL A 202 20.35 -13.39 11.29
CA VAL A 202 19.02 -12.93 11.66
C VAL A 202 18.07 -14.11 11.95
N SER A 203 18.62 -15.29 12.22
CA SER A 203 17.85 -16.52 12.49
C SER A 203 16.84 -16.43 13.63
N GLN A 204 16.99 -15.44 14.50
CA GLN A 204 16.12 -15.14 15.62
C GLN A 204 14.96 -14.19 15.28
N LEU A 205 14.98 -13.56 14.11
CA LEU A 205 13.94 -12.61 13.69
C LEU A 205 12.76 -13.34 13.08
N ALA A 206 11.55 -12.91 13.43
CA ALA A 206 10.33 -13.42 12.84
C ALA A 206 10.00 -12.66 11.54
N ASP A 207 9.06 -13.18 10.75
CA ASP A 207 8.64 -12.54 9.51
C ASP A 207 8.12 -11.12 9.78
N GLY A 208 8.56 -10.15 8.98
CA GLY A 208 8.21 -8.74 9.16
C GLY A 208 9.06 -7.90 10.10
N ASP A 209 9.88 -8.53 10.95
CA ASP A 209 10.87 -7.82 11.76
C ASP A 209 11.94 -7.15 10.90
N GLY A 210 12.49 -6.06 11.41
CA GLY A 210 13.57 -5.34 10.76
C GLY A 210 14.77 -5.12 11.67
N VAL A 211 15.93 -4.92 11.06
CA VAL A 211 17.14 -4.46 11.75
C VAL A 211 17.55 -3.11 11.17
N GLN A 212 17.42 -2.05 11.95
CA GLN A 212 18.15 -0.83 11.67
C GLN A 212 19.64 -1.07 11.92
N VAL A 213 20.42 -1.05 10.85
CA VAL A 213 21.87 -1.12 10.89
C VAL A 213 22.42 0.30 10.92
N LYS A 214 23.14 0.64 11.99
CA LYS A 214 23.70 1.98 12.17
C LYS A 214 25.14 1.94 12.69
N ASN A 215 26.07 2.39 11.87
CA ASN A 215 27.49 2.56 12.19
C ASN A 215 28.06 3.80 11.48
N ALA A 216 29.39 3.97 11.48
CA ALA A 216 30.05 5.14 10.89
C ALA A 216 29.89 5.25 9.36
N ASP A 217 29.67 4.13 8.68
CA ASP A 217 29.61 4.04 7.22
C ASP A 217 28.18 3.82 6.68
N VAL A 218 27.29 3.26 7.49
CA VAL A 218 25.96 2.79 7.08
C VAL A 218 24.90 3.23 8.09
N ASP A 219 23.82 3.81 7.58
CA ASP A 219 22.54 3.97 8.30
C ASP A 219 21.43 3.49 7.36
N GLY A 220 20.73 2.43 7.75
CA GLY A 220 19.68 1.84 6.94
C GLY A 220 18.91 0.74 7.67
N ILE A 221 17.85 0.24 7.04
CA ILE A 221 16.98 -0.78 7.60
C ILE A 221 17.06 -2.02 6.71
N PHE A 222 17.51 -3.13 7.30
CA PHE A 222 17.43 -4.46 6.72
C PHE A 222 16.08 -5.09 7.03
N LEU A 223 15.40 -5.63 6.01
CA LEU A 223 14.15 -6.38 6.11
C LEU A 223 14.28 -7.73 5.42
N LEU A 224 13.66 -8.75 6.01
CA LEU A 224 13.46 -10.05 5.39
C LEU A 224 12.35 -9.94 4.33
N VAL A 225 12.55 -10.57 3.17
CA VAL A 225 11.54 -10.62 2.09
C VAL A 225 11.05 -12.05 1.89
N ASP A 226 11.93 -12.96 1.46
CA ASP A 226 11.60 -14.37 1.27
C ASP A 226 12.87 -15.23 1.15
N GLY A 227 13.01 -16.26 1.99
CA GLY A 227 14.18 -17.14 1.99
C GLY A 227 15.49 -16.38 2.14
N ASP A 228 16.33 -16.41 1.11
CA ASP A 228 17.61 -15.69 1.03
C ASP A 228 17.52 -14.31 0.33
N LEU A 229 16.31 -13.88 -0.06
CA LEU A 229 16.04 -12.53 -0.58
C LEU A 229 15.84 -11.54 0.57
N GLY A 230 16.76 -10.59 0.68
CA GLY A 230 16.72 -9.49 1.64
C GLY A 230 16.49 -8.15 0.95
N MET A 231 16.04 -7.17 1.73
CA MET A 231 15.92 -5.78 1.29
C MET A 231 16.65 -4.86 2.27
N PHE A 232 17.51 -3.99 1.76
CA PHE A 232 18.16 -2.94 2.53
C PHE A 232 17.66 -1.57 2.08
N ILE A 233 17.12 -0.81 3.02
CA ILE A 233 16.56 0.52 2.81
C ILE A 233 17.54 1.54 3.36
N THR A 234 18.03 2.45 2.53
CA THR A 234 18.91 3.54 2.96
C THR A 234 18.49 4.85 2.31
N MET A 235 19.10 5.96 2.73
CA MET A 235 18.82 7.28 2.19
C MET A 235 20.03 7.85 1.47
N TYR A 236 19.78 8.74 0.52
CA TYR A 236 20.81 9.58 -0.08
C TYR A 236 20.48 11.05 0.07
N PHE A 237 21.49 11.90 -0.04
CA PHE A 237 21.38 13.32 0.24
C PHE A 237 21.84 14.16 -0.95
N PRO A 238 20.92 14.61 -1.82
CA PRO A 238 21.26 15.48 -2.96
C PRO A 238 21.99 16.76 -2.55
N GLY A 239 21.72 17.30 -1.35
CA GLY A 239 22.45 18.45 -0.80
C GLY A 239 23.95 18.19 -0.54
N ARG A 240 24.38 16.92 -0.55
CA ARG A 240 25.79 16.49 -0.48
C ARG A 240 26.35 16.07 -1.84
N GLY A 241 25.60 16.29 -2.93
CA GLY A 241 25.97 15.83 -4.27
C GLY A 241 25.70 14.34 -4.52
N GLU A 242 24.92 13.68 -3.66
CA GLU A 242 24.55 12.28 -3.85
C GLU A 242 23.39 12.13 -4.83
N THR A 243 23.42 11.08 -5.66
CA THR A 243 22.33 10.76 -6.59
C THR A 243 22.00 9.28 -6.55
N ALA A 244 20.78 8.93 -6.98
CA ALA A 244 20.36 7.53 -7.10
C ALA A 244 21.29 6.71 -8.01
N ASP A 245 21.76 7.30 -9.12
CA ASP A 245 22.63 6.62 -10.10
C ASP A 245 23.98 6.18 -9.51
N GLN A 246 24.41 6.81 -8.41
CA GLN A 246 25.64 6.41 -7.73
C GLN A 246 25.48 5.08 -6.96
N PHE A 247 24.25 4.59 -6.73
CA PHE A 247 23.98 3.27 -6.12
C PHE A 247 24.15 2.16 -7.16
N THR A 248 25.35 2.09 -7.74
CA THR A 248 25.73 1.00 -8.64
C THR A 248 25.72 -0.35 -7.89
N PRO A 249 25.61 -1.50 -8.60
CA PRO A 249 25.68 -2.81 -7.96
C PRO A 249 26.91 -3.00 -7.07
N GLN A 250 28.06 -2.44 -7.49
CA GLN A 250 29.28 -2.51 -6.69
C GLN A 250 29.17 -1.71 -5.39
N ARG A 251 28.72 -0.45 -5.45
CA ARG A 251 28.50 0.37 -4.24
C ARG A 251 27.49 -0.30 -3.31
N CYS A 252 26.43 -0.89 -3.85
CA CYS A 252 25.43 -1.61 -3.08
C CYS A 252 26.04 -2.83 -2.37
N ARG A 253 26.88 -3.63 -3.05
CA ARG A 253 27.62 -4.74 -2.41
C ARG A 253 28.54 -4.26 -1.30
N ASP A 254 29.26 -3.16 -1.51
CA ASP A 254 30.15 -2.59 -0.49
C ASP A 254 29.34 -2.11 0.73
N LEU A 255 28.23 -1.41 0.52
CA LEU A 255 27.31 -0.99 1.58
C LEU A 255 26.73 -2.18 2.35
N LEU A 256 26.27 -3.21 1.63
CA LEU A 256 25.70 -4.41 2.24
C LEU A 256 26.76 -5.18 3.05
N THR A 257 28.00 -5.29 2.54
CA THR A 257 29.10 -5.92 3.28
C THR A 257 29.35 -5.21 4.61
N LYS A 258 29.36 -3.87 4.61
CA LYS A 258 29.48 -3.07 5.84
C LYS A 258 28.26 -3.21 6.75
N ALA A 259 27.06 -3.32 6.18
CA ALA A 259 25.83 -3.51 6.95
C ALA A 259 25.77 -4.90 7.61
N ILE A 260 26.26 -5.93 6.92
CA ILE A 260 26.35 -7.30 7.41
C ILE A 260 27.45 -7.43 8.46
N GLY A 261 28.57 -6.73 8.26
CA GLY A 261 29.74 -6.73 9.14
C GLY A 261 30.80 -7.79 8.78
N GLU A 262 30.57 -8.58 7.73
CA GLU A 262 31.57 -9.47 7.13
C GLU A 262 31.31 -9.66 5.63
N PRO A 263 32.35 -9.98 4.82
CA PRO A 263 32.17 -10.34 3.41
C PRO A 263 31.38 -11.64 3.28
N ILE A 264 30.30 -11.60 2.49
CA ILE A 264 29.55 -12.77 2.05
C ILE A 264 29.30 -12.69 0.55
N ASP A 265 28.89 -13.80 -0.07
CA ASP A 265 28.45 -13.79 -1.46
C ASP A 265 27.09 -13.07 -1.59
N ILE A 266 27.05 -11.98 -2.36
CA ILE A 266 25.89 -11.11 -2.50
C ILE A 266 25.60 -10.90 -3.98
N ASP A 267 24.40 -11.28 -4.39
CA ASP A 267 23.84 -10.94 -5.69
C ASP A 267 22.82 -9.80 -5.54
N VAL A 268 23.10 -8.64 -6.16
CA VAL A 268 22.20 -7.48 -6.12
C VAL A 268 21.18 -7.64 -7.25
N ILE A 269 19.93 -7.85 -6.86
CA ILE A 269 18.83 -8.16 -7.78
C ILE A 269 18.24 -6.89 -8.38
N GLU A 270 17.97 -5.89 -7.54
CA GLU A 270 17.29 -4.66 -7.95
C GLU A 270 17.69 -3.50 -7.04
N VAL A 271 17.87 -2.32 -7.63
CA VAL A 271 18.09 -1.06 -6.90
C VAL A 271 17.02 -0.07 -7.36
N ALA A 272 16.17 0.35 -6.43
CA ALA A 272 15.03 1.22 -6.74
C ALA A 272 15.07 2.49 -5.89
N ALA A 273 15.14 3.64 -6.56
CA ALA A 273 15.01 4.94 -5.90
C ALA A 273 13.52 5.29 -5.68
N TRP A 274 13.24 5.95 -4.57
CA TRP A 274 11.89 6.31 -4.18
C TRP A 274 11.83 7.57 -3.32
N GLN A 275 10.72 8.30 -3.45
CA GLN A 275 10.40 9.43 -2.58
C GLN A 275 8.96 9.32 -2.08
N PRO A 276 8.70 9.65 -0.80
CA PRO A 276 7.36 9.78 -0.30
C PRO A 276 6.69 11.04 -0.86
N TYR A 277 5.39 10.94 -1.08
CA TYR A 277 4.53 12.06 -1.42
C TYR A 277 3.57 12.36 -0.26
N GLU A 278 3.36 13.65 0.01
CA GLU A 278 2.28 14.13 0.87
C GLU A 278 1.37 15.04 0.05
N GLN A 279 0.21 14.50 -0.34
CA GLN A 279 -0.78 15.25 -1.09
C GLN A 279 -2.17 14.65 -0.90
N VAL A 280 -3.20 15.48 -1.05
CA VAL A 280 -4.61 15.10 -1.02
C VAL A 280 -5.28 15.66 -2.28
N ALA A 281 -6.10 14.84 -2.95
CA ALA A 281 -6.92 15.28 -4.07
C ALA A 281 -7.99 16.25 -3.56
N ASP A 282 -8.12 17.40 -4.21
CA ASP A 282 -9.03 18.47 -3.76
C ASP A 282 -10.50 18.03 -3.81
N GLN A 283 -10.79 16.99 -4.58
CA GLN A 283 -12.09 16.31 -4.63
C GLN A 283 -11.89 14.80 -4.65
N PHE A 284 -12.69 14.09 -3.87
CA PHE A 284 -12.67 12.62 -3.81
C PHE A 284 -13.73 11.98 -4.72
N GLN A 285 -14.59 12.82 -5.29
CA GLN A 285 -15.66 12.46 -6.20
C GLN A 285 -15.75 13.51 -7.31
N CYS A 286 -15.92 13.07 -8.55
CA CYS A 286 -16.33 13.92 -9.67
C CYS A 286 -17.41 13.18 -10.46
N GLY A 287 -18.66 13.64 -10.32
CA GLY A 287 -19.82 12.96 -10.88
C GLY A 287 -19.94 11.52 -10.36
N ARG A 288 -19.84 10.56 -11.27
CA ARG A 288 -19.93 9.11 -11.03
C ARG A 288 -18.58 8.43 -10.80
N VAL A 289 -17.50 9.20 -10.65
CA VAL A 289 -16.15 8.69 -10.42
C VAL A 289 -15.65 9.05 -9.02
N PHE A 290 -15.09 8.07 -8.30
CA PHE A 290 -14.57 8.21 -6.94
C PHE A 290 -13.08 7.86 -6.88
N LEU A 291 -12.33 8.51 -6.00
CA LEU A 291 -10.91 8.21 -5.73
C LEU A 291 -10.78 7.51 -4.37
N VAL A 292 -9.98 6.44 -4.30
CA VAL A 292 -9.72 5.65 -3.08
C VAL A 292 -8.23 5.33 -2.94
N GLY A 293 -7.68 5.51 -1.74
CA GLY A 293 -6.27 5.23 -1.44
C GLY A 293 -5.33 6.28 -2.03
N ASP A 294 -4.17 5.85 -2.53
CA ASP A 294 -3.12 6.76 -3.03
C ASP A 294 -3.54 7.64 -4.22
N SER A 295 -4.62 7.28 -4.92
CA SER A 295 -5.22 8.16 -5.93
C SER A 295 -5.89 9.39 -5.32
N ALA A 296 -6.41 9.27 -4.09
CA ALA A 296 -7.09 10.30 -3.34
C ALA A 296 -6.17 11.02 -2.34
N HIS A 297 -5.27 10.30 -1.67
CA HIS A 297 -4.33 10.89 -0.72
C HIS A 297 -3.07 10.05 -0.57
N THR A 298 -1.92 10.69 -0.47
CA THR A 298 -0.67 10.03 -0.09
C THR A 298 -0.12 10.64 1.17
N MET A 299 0.53 9.81 1.98
CA MET A 299 1.13 10.23 3.23
C MET A 299 2.52 9.62 3.39
N PRO A 300 3.40 10.25 4.18
CA PRO A 300 4.70 9.68 4.51
C PRO A 300 4.56 8.31 5.17
N PRO A 301 5.50 7.38 4.92
CA PRO A 301 5.42 6.00 5.39
C PRO A 301 5.50 5.89 6.92
N PHE A 302 5.97 6.93 7.60
CA PHE A 302 6.18 6.97 9.06
C PHE A 302 4.90 6.70 9.87
N LYS A 303 3.71 6.89 9.29
CA LYS A 303 2.43 6.63 9.98
C LYS A 303 1.85 5.23 9.72
N ALA A 304 2.48 4.41 8.86
CA ALA A 304 1.93 3.13 8.39
C ALA A 304 0.45 3.22 7.92
N GLY A 305 0.01 4.41 7.49
CA GLY A 305 -1.40 4.73 7.34
C GLY A 305 -1.97 4.48 5.95
N GLY A 306 -1.15 4.43 4.90
CA GLY A 306 -1.62 4.43 3.51
C GLY A 306 -2.63 3.31 3.21
N ALA A 307 -2.23 2.05 3.42
CA ALA A 307 -3.11 0.90 3.21
C ALA A 307 -4.32 0.90 4.16
N ASN A 308 -4.11 1.24 5.44
CA ASN A 308 -5.17 1.30 6.43
C ASN A 308 -6.26 2.33 6.07
N THR A 309 -5.85 3.54 5.69
CA THR A 309 -6.77 4.60 5.27
C THR A 309 -7.45 4.23 3.96
N ALA A 310 -6.77 3.55 3.03
CA ALA A 310 -7.38 3.06 1.79
C ALA A 310 -8.48 2.03 2.06
N ILE A 311 -8.25 1.05 2.94
CA ILE A 311 -9.26 0.05 3.35
C ILE A 311 -10.46 0.73 4.03
N GLN A 312 -10.21 1.69 4.92
CA GLN A 312 -11.27 2.44 5.58
C GLN A 312 -12.09 3.32 4.61
N SER A 313 -11.44 3.94 3.63
CA SER A 313 -12.13 4.70 2.58
C SER A 313 -12.95 3.79 1.68
N ALA A 314 -12.43 2.61 1.32
CA ALA A 314 -13.18 1.57 0.62
C ALA A 314 -14.42 1.12 1.41
N HIS A 315 -14.26 0.88 2.71
CA HIS A 315 -15.37 0.52 3.61
C HIS A 315 -16.43 1.63 3.69
N ASN A 316 -16.01 2.90 3.75
CA ASN A 316 -16.94 4.02 3.75
C ASN A 316 -17.75 4.12 2.45
N LEU A 317 -17.10 3.91 1.31
CA LEU A 317 -17.71 4.10 0.00
C LEU A 317 -18.60 2.93 -0.43
N ALA A 318 -18.18 1.68 -0.15
CA ALA A 318 -18.81 0.49 -0.72
C ALA A 318 -20.29 0.33 -0.33
N TRP A 319 -20.64 0.54 0.95
CA TRP A 319 -22.05 0.42 1.38
C TRP A 319 -22.93 1.54 0.82
N LYS A 320 -22.37 2.75 0.65
CA LYS A 320 -23.09 3.90 0.06
C LYS A 320 -23.39 3.64 -1.40
N LEU A 321 -22.41 3.13 -2.15
CA LEU A 321 -22.61 2.72 -3.54
C LEU A 321 -23.66 1.61 -3.64
N ALA A 322 -23.61 0.60 -2.77
CA ALA A 322 -24.60 -0.47 -2.76
C ALA A 322 -26.03 0.07 -2.52
N ALA A 323 -26.21 0.90 -1.48
CA ALA A 323 -27.51 1.49 -1.14
C ALA A 323 -28.07 2.39 -2.25
N VAL A 324 -27.22 3.05 -3.05
CA VAL A 324 -27.69 3.85 -4.19
C VAL A 324 -28.00 2.97 -5.40
N LEU A 325 -27.21 1.92 -5.64
CA LEU A 325 -27.41 0.99 -6.76
C LEU A 325 -28.64 0.10 -6.59
N ASP A 326 -28.99 -0.25 -5.35
CA ASP A 326 -30.18 -1.03 -5.03
C ASP A 326 -31.45 -0.17 -4.86
N GLY A 327 -31.32 1.16 -4.93
CA GLY A 327 -32.43 2.11 -4.82
C GLY A 327 -32.89 2.39 -3.39
N THR A 328 -32.19 1.92 -2.36
CA THR A 328 -32.51 2.15 -0.95
C THR A 328 -32.13 3.57 -0.49
N ALA A 329 -31.20 4.23 -1.18
CA ALA A 329 -30.74 5.58 -0.87
C ALA A 329 -30.66 6.48 -2.11
N ASP A 330 -30.87 7.79 -1.88
CA ASP A 330 -30.71 8.81 -2.91
C ASP A 330 -29.22 9.02 -3.29
N PRO A 331 -28.88 9.32 -4.57
CA PRO A 331 -27.51 9.61 -4.98
C PRO A 331 -26.78 10.69 -4.17
N ALA A 332 -27.50 11.60 -3.51
CA ALA A 332 -26.94 12.59 -2.59
C ALA A 332 -26.15 11.94 -1.42
N LEU A 333 -26.49 10.69 -1.04
CA LEU A 333 -25.71 9.93 -0.06
C LEU A 333 -24.24 9.82 -0.45
N LEU A 334 -23.93 9.70 -1.75
CA LEU A 334 -22.55 9.53 -2.22
C LEU A 334 -21.68 10.77 -1.94
N GLN A 335 -22.28 11.96 -1.86
CA GLN A 335 -21.55 13.21 -1.57
C GLN A 335 -20.93 13.19 -0.17
N THR A 336 -21.51 12.43 0.76
CA THR A 336 -20.98 12.27 2.12
C THR A 336 -19.62 11.56 2.12
N TYR A 337 -19.27 10.78 1.09
CA TYR A 337 -17.95 10.15 0.99
C TYR A 337 -16.83 11.19 1.03
N HIS A 338 -16.94 12.24 0.23
CA HIS A 338 -15.96 13.33 0.24
C HIS A 338 -15.94 14.03 1.61
N ALA A 339 -17.11 14.41 2.13
CA ALA A 339 -17.22 15.13 3.40
C ALA A 339 -16.57 14.36 4.58
N GLU A 340 -16.72 13.03 4.60
CA GLU A 340 -16.22 12.18 5.68
C GLU A 340 -14.76 11.75 5.50
N ARG A 341 -14.29 11.55 4.26
CA ARG A 341 -12.97 10.95 4.00
C ARG A 341 -11.90 11.95 3.58
N HIS A 342 -12.28 13.09 3.02
CA HIS A 342 -11.31 14.10 2.59
C HIS A 342 -10.50 14.68 3.77
N SER A 343 -11.17 14.95 4.90
CA SER A 343 -10.52 15.45 6.12
C SER A 343 -9.53 14.45 6.75
N VAL A 344 -9.71 13.16 6.51
CA VAL A 344 -8.81 12.09 6.98
C VAL A 344 -7.54 12.01 6.13
N GLY A 345 -7.65 12.34 4.84
CA GLY A 345 -6.51 12.39 3.91
C GLY A 345 -5.65 13.65 4.04
N GLY A 346 -6.22 14.73 4.60
CA GLY A 346 -5.52 15.99 4.80
C GLY A 346 -4.80 16.08 6.14
N SER A 347 -3.47 16.18 6.12
CA SER A 347 -2.75 16.99 7.11
C SER A 347 -3.10 18.46 6.83
N ARG A 348 -3.85 19.12 7.71
CA ARG A 348 -4.05 20.58 7.59
C ARG A 348 -2.67 21.26 7.57
N PRO A 349 -2.28 21.96 6.50
CA PRO A 349 -1.20 22.92 6.59
C PRO A 349 -1.78 24.13 7.33
N GLY A 350 -1.47 24.27 8.63
CA GLY A 350 -1.92 25.42 9.42
C GLY A 350 -2.23 25.11 10.88
N SER A 351 -1.20 24.78 11.66
CA SER A 351 -1.17 25.10 13.09
C SER A 351 0.27 25.22 13.58
N ARG A 352 1.00 26.21 13.05
CA ARG A 352 1.96 27.05 13.78
C ARG A 352 1.96 28.43 13.16
#